data_AF-A0A1I5KTB1-F1
#
_entry.id   AF-A0A1I5KTB1-F1
#
_cell.length_a   1.000
_cell.length_b   1.000
_cell.length_c   1.000
_cell.angle_alpha   90.00
_cell.angle_beta   90.00
_cell.angle_gamma   90.00
#
_symmetry.space_group_name_H-M   'P 1'
#
loop_
_entity.id
_entity.type
_entity.pdbx_description
1 polymer ?
#
loop_
_entity_poly.entity_id
_entity_poly.type
_entity_poly.pdbx_seq_one_letter_code
_entity_poly.pdbx_strand_id
1 'polypeptide(L)'
;MSLYFDPDHDQANDGPIFDVPDAIASSCPSEIMHAAAIVIGPYGVLLRGGSGSGKSLLQRTIRREAAALSMPSALVSDDYVKLVRLPEPQPQPQPQPQAVPQSGTSEQPELRAYGPVATRGLQEVRGLGIISVGENNFAFDAPMHLLVDLCPADDIHRMPSSEETVRTCLGYPVAHLSVPERSVVEACDLIFALLSTWKEPL
;
A
#
# COMPACT_ATOMS: atom_id res chain seq x y z
N MET A 1 19.92 -30.04 -0.95
CA MET A 1 18.85 -30.27 -1.95
C MET A 1 18.22 -28.90 -2.18
N SER A 2 18.82 -28.14 -3.12
CA SER A 2 18.54 -26.72 -3.34
C SER A 2 17.59 -26.62 -4.52
N LEU A 3 16.33 -26.27 -4.27
CA LEU A 3 15.41 -25.83 -5.33
C LEU A 3 15.80 -24.39 -5.68
N TYR A 4 16.82 -24.27 -6.54
CA TYR A 4 17.13 -23.03 -7.22
C TYR A 4 15.90 -22.65 -8.06
N PHE A 5 15.29 -21.52 -7.73
CA PHE A 5 14.43 -20.79 -8.65
C PHE A 5 15.24 -20.51 -9.92
N ASP A 6 14.70 -20.96 -11.04
CA ASP A 6 15.20 -20.66 -12.37
C ASP A 6 14.85 -19.20 -12.69
N PRO A 7 15.84 -18.29 -12.82
CA PRO A 7 15.59 -16.88 -13.13
C PRO A 7 15.09 -16.68 -14.57
N ASP A 8 15.12 -17.71 -15.42
CA ASP A 8 14.62 -17.66 -16.80
C ASP A 8 13.17 -18.20 -16.93
N HIS A 9 12.51 -18.56 -15.82
CA HIS A 9 11.11 -19.00 -15.85
C HIS A 9 10.08 -17.85 -15.72
N ASP A 10 10.54 -16.60 -15.67
CA ASP A 10 9.70 -15.41 -15.48
C ASP A 10 9.23 -14.77 -16.82
N GLN A 11 9.00 -15.61 -17.83
CA GLN A 11 8.12 -15.28 -18.95
C GLN A 11 6.70 -15.80 -18.73
N ALA A 12 6.14 -15.57 -17.54
CA ALA A 12 4.69 -15.53 -17.40
C ALA A 12 4.21 -14.24 -18.07
N ASN A 13 3.78 -14.31 -19.33
CA ASN A 13 3.26 -13.18 -20.12
C ASN A 13 2.09 -12.41 -19.46
N ASP A 14 1.58 -12.87 -18.31
CA ASP A 14 0.39 -12.33 -17.62
C ASP A 14 0.70 -11.63 -16.28
N GLY A 15 1.97 -11.50 -15.88
CA GLY A 15 2.35 -10.86 -14.61
C GLY A 15 2.00 -11.70 -13.35
N PRO A 16 2.18 -11.13 -12.14
CA PRO A 16 1.91 -11.85 -10.89
C PRO A 16 0.42 -12.19 -10.71
N ILE A 17 0.15 -13.32 -10.04
CA ILE A 17 -1.22 -13.75 -9.71
C ILE A 17 -1.69 -13.05 -8.43
N PHE A 18 -2.92 -12.52 -8.47
CA PHE A 18 -3.58 -11.87 -7.34
C PHE A 18 -4.92 -12.56 -7.04
N ASP A 19 -5.26 -12.62 -5.76
CA ASP A 19 -6.52 -13.19 -5.27
C ASP A 19 -7.53 -12.06 -5.04
N VAL A 20 -8.01 -11.49 -6.15
CA VAL A 20 -9.05 -10.46 -6.13
C VAL A 20 -10.39 -11.16 -6.32
N PRO A 21 -11.42 -10.90 -5.48
CA PRO A 21 -12.73 -11.51 -5.65
C PRO A 21 -13.30 -11.32 -7.07
N ASP A 22 -13.81 -12.38 -7.68
CA ASP A 22 -14.26 -12.39 -9.10
C ASP A 22 -15.26 -11.26 -9.42
N ALA A 23 -16.16 -10.97 -8.49
CA ALA A 23 -17.14 -9.89 -8.61
C ALA A 23 -16.48 -8.52 -8.80
N ILE A 24 -15.36 -8.28 -8.10
CA ILE A 24 -14.56 -7.06 -8.21
C ILE A 24 -13.71 -7.11 -9.48
N ALA A 25 -13.01 -8.22 -9.71
CA ALA A 25 -12.09 -8.38 -10.85
C ALA A 25 -12.77 -8.19 -12.22
N SER A 26 -14.05 -8.55 -12.33
CA SER A 26 -14.81 -8.47 -13.59
C SER A 26 -15.49 -7.12 -13.84
N SER A 27 -15.70 -6.32 -12.78
CA SER A 27 -16.57 -5.13 -12.84
C SER A 27 -15.84 -3.81 -12.51
N CYS A 28 -14.71 -3.89 -11.82
CA CYS A 28 -13.99 -2.72 -11.32
C CYS A 28 -12.74 -2.44 -12.16
N PRO A 29 -12.41 -1.16 -12.46
CA PRO A 29 -11.13 -0.79 -13.04
C PRO A 29 -9.99 -1.26 -12.13
N SER A 30 -8.97 -1.89 -12.72
CA SER A 30 -7.78 -2.32 -11.99
C SER A 30 -6.52 -2.18 -12.82
N GLU A 31 -5.38 -2.02 -12.14
CA GLU A 31 -4.05 -1.99 -12.75
C GLU A 31 -3.05 -2.73 -11.87
N ILE A 32 -2.02 -3.31 -12.49
CA ILE A 32 -0.85 -3.84 -11.78
C ILE A 32 0.22 -2.77 -11.76
N MET A 33 0.73 -2.48 -10.56
CA MET A 33 1.72 -1.43 -10.32
C MET A 33 2.96 -2.03 -9.67
N HIS A 34 4.14 -1.62 -10.14
CA HIS A 34 5.41 -1.91 -9.46
C HIS A 34 5.57 -0.97 -8.26
N ALA A 35 4.96 -1.34 -7.14
CA ALA A 35 4.88 -0.55 -5.93
C ALA A 35 4.84 -1.46 -4.71
N ALA A 36 5.19 -0.89 -3.55
CA ALA A 36 5.04 -1.53 -2.26
C ALA A 36 3.78 -0.97 -1.58
N ALA A 37 3.10 -1.77 -0.75
CA ALA A 37 1.91 -1.35 -0.02
C ALA A 37 2.00 -1.75 1.46
N ILE A 38 1.61 -0.84 2.34
CA ILE A 38 1.68 -1.01 3.80
C ILE A 38 0.51 -0.28 4.47
N VAL A 39 0.00 -0.84 5.56
CA VAL A 39 -0.96 -0.19 6.46
C VAL A 39 -0.23 0.37 7.67
N ILE A 40 -0.60 1.58 8.08
CA ILE A 40 -0.11 2.31 9.25
C ILE A 40 -1.33 2.87 9.99
N GLY A 41 -1.69 2.28 11.12
CA GLY A 41 -2.92 2.63 11.83
C GLY A 41 -4.16 2.41 10.94
N PRO A 42 -5.03 3.41 10.76
CA PRO A 42 -6.17 3.32 9.85
C PRO A 42 -5.79 3.56 8.37
N TYR A 43 -4.54 3.91 8.06
CA TYR A 43 -4.14 4.40 6.75
C TYR A 43 -3.35 3.36 5.93
N GLY A 44 -3.84 2.95 4.76
CA GLY A 44 -2.99 2.34 3.74
C GLY A 44 -2.17 3.34 2.93
N VAL A 45 -0.93 2.97 2.66
CA VAL A 45 0.09 3.75 1.98
C VAL A 45 0.70 2.93 0.85
N LEU A 46 0.69 3.50 -0.36
CA LEU A 46 1.38 2.99 -1.55
C LEU A 46 2.74 3.68 -1.67
N LEU A 47 3.80 2.92 -1.86
CA LEU A 47 5.15 3.43 -2.08
C LEU A 47 5.60 3.11 -3.51
N ARG A 48 5.90 4.14 -4.30
CA ARG A 48 6.47 4.02 -5.64
C ARG A 48 7.88 4.60 -5.69
N GLY A 49 8.62 4.21 -6.72
CA GLY A 49 9.97 4.70 -6.97
C GLY A 49 10.79 3.65 -7.71
N GLY A 50 11.94 4.08 -8.26
CA GLY A 50 12.84 3.21 -9.02
C GLY A 50 13.31 1.97 -8.23
N SER A 51 13.82 0.97 -8.96
CA SER A 51 14.50 -0.16 -8.30
C SER A 51 15.69 0.37 -7.49
N GLY A 52 15.82 -0.07 -6.24
CA GLY A 52 16.88 0.42 -5.34
C GLY A 52 16.62 1.78 -4.68
N SER A 53 15.48 2.43 -4.89
CA SER A 53 15.13 3.71 -4.24
C SER A 53 14.98 3.61 -2.71
N GLY A 54 14.78 2.40 -2.18
CA GLY A 54 14.70 2.13 -0.74
C GLY A 54 13.32 1.71 -0.21
N LYS A 55 12.32 1.48 -1.09
CA LYS A 55 10.94 1.08 -0.72
C LYS A 55 10.87 0.00 0.38
N SER A 56 11.50 -1.15 0.17
CA SER A 56 11.46 -2.28 1.13
C SER A 56 12.14 -1.96 2.47
N LEU A 57 13.20 -1.14 2.45
CA LEU A 57 13.81 -0.66 3.70
C LEU A 57 12.88 0.34 4.41
N LEU A 58 12.28 1.27 3.67
CA LEU A 58 11.31 2.23 4.19
C LEU A 58 10.10 1.52 4.83
N GLN A 59 9.50 0.51 4.18
CA GLN A 59 8.41 -0.27 4.77
C GLN A 59 8.82 -0.93 6.10
N ARG A 60 10.03 -1.50 6.18
CA ARG A 60 10.51 -2.11 7.44
C ARG A 60 10.70 -1.07 8.54
N THR A 61 11.25 0.09 8.19
CA THR A 61 11.42 1.21 9.13
C THR A 61 10.06 1.72 9.61
N ILE A 62 9.10 1.91 8.70
CA ILE A 62 7.73 2.31 9.04
C ILE A 62 7.09 1.30 10.02
N ARG A 63 7.19 -0.01 9.78
CA ARG A 63 6.63 -1.01 10.71
C ARG A 63 7.28 -0.95 12.08
N ARG A 64 8.60 -0.71 12.15
CA ARG A 64 9.32 -0.56 13.42
C ARG A 64 8.89 0.71 14.17
N GLU A 65 8.76 1.82 13.45
CA GLU A 65 8.33 3.10 14.01
C GLU A 65 6.88 3.02 14.49
N ALA A 66 5.97 2.46 13.68
CA ALA A 66 4.59 2.21 14.07
C ALA A 66 4.51 1.34 15.33
N ALA A 67 5.29 0.25 15.40
CA ALA A 67 5.37 -0.58 16.60
C ALA A 67 5.89 0.19 17.82
N ALA A 68 6.89 1.05 17.66
CA ALA A 68 7.40 1.91 18.74
C ALA A 68 6.34 2.91 19.25
N LEU A 69 5.48 3.39 18.35
CA LEU A 69 4.34 4.26 18.66
C LEU A 69 3.07 3.50 19.09
N SER A 70 3.15 2.18 19.27
CA SER A 70 1.98 1.31 19.56
C SER A 70 0.84 1.43 18.53
N MET A 71 1.20 1.75 17.28
CA MET A 71 0.30 1.83 16.15
C MET A 71 0.31 0.52 15.36
N PRO A 72 -0.85 -0.08 15.02
CA PRO A 72 -0.86 -1.29 14.23
C PRO A 72 -0.30 -1.01 12.83
N SER A 73 0.46 -1.96 12.28
CA SER A 73 0.94 -1.86 10.91
C SER A 73 1.02 -3.24 10.27
N ALA A 74 0.77 -3.31 8.96
CA ALA A 74 0.77 -4.55 8.22
C ALA A 74 1.33 -4.36 6.82
N LEU A 75 2.19 -5.29 6.38
CA LEU A 75 2.62 -5.38 4.98
C LEU A 75 1.44 -5.86 4.13
N VAL A 76 1.19 -5.20 3.00
CA VAL A 76 0.25 -5.68 1.97
C VAL A 76 1.05 -6.28 0.81
N SER A 77 2.09 -5.58 0.34
CA SER A 77 3.00 -6.08 -0.70
C SER A 77 4.35 -5.33 -0.70
N ASP A 78 5.39 -5.94 -1.26
CA ASP A 78 6.75 -5.38 -1.36
C ASP A 78 7.08 -4.85 -2.78
N ASP A 79 6.75 -5.62 -3.84
CA ASP A 79 7.18 -5.31 -5.22
C ASP A 79 6.06 -4.98 -6.20
N TYR A 80 4.96 -5.72 -6.12
CA TYR A 80 3.84 -5.57 -7.04
C TYR A 80 2.53 -5.43 -6.28
N VAL A 81 1.67 -4.52 -6.72
CA VAL A 81 0.34 -4.33 -6.16
C VAL A 81 -0.65 -4.39 -7.30
N LYS A 82 -1.75 -5.13 -7.11
CA LYS A 82 -2.94 -4.95 -7.94
C LYS A 82 -3.82 -3.91 -7.26
N LEU A 83 -3.88 -2.73 -7.86
CA LEU A 83 -4.74 -1.65 -7.39
C LEU A 83 -6.10 -1.78 -8.08
N VAL A 84 -7.17 -1.65 -7.30
CA VAL A 84 -8.53 -1.73 -7.80
C VAL A 84 -9.30 -0.53 -7.30
N ARG A 85 -10.09 0.10 -8.18
CA ARG A 85 -11.03 1.14 -7.78
C ARG A 85 -12.39 0.51 -7.53
N LEU A 86 -12.76 0.40 -6.27
CA LEU A 86 -14.09 -0.07 -5.88
C LEU A 86 -15.14 1.00 -6.17
N PRO A 87 -16.37 0.60 -6.54
CA PRO A 87 -17.48 1.54 -6.65
C PRO A 87 -17.81 2.14 -5.28
N GLU A 88 -18.48 3.28 -5.28
CA GLU A 88 -19.08 3.81 -4.05
C GLU A 88 -19.96 2.74 -3.40
N PRO A 89 -19.86 2.53 -2.08
CA PRO A 89 -20.77 1.64 -1.38
C PRO A 89 -22.21 2.07 -1.66
N GLN A 90 -22.99 1.20 -2.31
CA GLN A 90 -24.42 1.47 -2.45
C GLN A 90 -25.05 1.40 -1.05
N PRO A 91 -25.94 2.34 -0.69
CA PRO A 91 -26.69 2.24 0.56
C PRO A 91 -27.40 0.88 0.59
N GLN A 92 -27.00 0.00 1.50
CA GLN A 92 -27.70 -1.27 1.68
C GLN A 92 -29.14 -0.95 2.15
N PRO A 93 -30.18 -1.59 1.60
CA PRO A 93 -31.52 -1.48 2.17
C PRO A 93 -31.44 -1.96 3.62
N GLN A 94 -31.60 -1.05 4.59
CA GLN A 94 -31.49 -1.37 6.00
C GLN A 94 -32.48 -2.50 6.35
N PRO A 95 -32.01 -3.68 6.79
CA PRO A 95 -32.92 -4.62 7.45
C PRO A 95 -33.40 -4.00 8.77
N GLN A 96 -34.69 -4.19 9.06
CA GLN A 96 -35.36 -3.76 10.29
C GLN A 96 -34.54 -4.08 11.55
N PRO A 97 -34.65 -3.27 12.62
CA PRO A 97 -33.63 -3.19 13.66
C PRO A 97 -33.48 -4.48 14.46
N GLN A 98 -32.32 -5.14 14.33
CA GLN A 98 -31.69 -5.90 15.40
C GLN A 98 -30.21 -5.51 15.47
N ALA A 99 -29.83 -4.97 16.62
CA ALA A 99 -28.58 -4.28 16.87
C ALA A 99 -27.36 -5.21 16.86
N VAL A 100 -26.41 -4.91 15.96
CA VAL A 100 -24.97 -5.03 16.21
C VAL A 100 -24.34 -3.83 15.48
N PRO A 101 -23.57 -2.95 16.15
CA PRO A 101 -22.88 -1.87 15.44
C PRO A 101 -21.78 -2.51 14.58
N GLN A 102 -22.00 -2.55 13.27
CA GLN A 102 -20.94 -2.84 12.31
C GLN A 102 -20.09 -1.58 12.17
N SER A 103 -18.82 -1.69 12.55
CA SER A 103 -17.84 -0.62 12.48
C SER A 103 -17.65 -0.18 11.03
N GLY A 104 -18.01 1.08 10.76
CA GLY A 104 -17.42 1.95 9.73
C GLY A 104 -17.24 1.37 8.33
N THR A 105 -18.32 1.25 7.56
CA THR A 105 -18.21 1.28 6.09
C THR A 105 -18.10 2.76 5.71
N SER A 106 -16.91 3.23 5.34
CA SER A 106 -16.70 4.61 4.89
C SER A 106 -17.49 4.84 3.59
N GLU A 107 -18.30 5.92 3.54
CA GLU A 107 -19.21 6.26 2.42
C GLU A 107 -18.49 6.85 1.19
N GLN A 108 -17.26 6.42 0.89
CA GLN A 108 -16.46 6.98 -0.21
C GLN A 108 -15.95 5.90 -1.16
N PRO A 109 -15.73 6.22 -2.45
CA PRO A 109 -15.05 5.29 -3.36
C PRO A 109 -13.66 4.99 -2.80
N GLU A 110 -13.30 3.71 -2.76
CA GLU A 110 -12.07 3.23 -2.14
C GLU A 110 -11.12 2.69 -3.21
N LEU A 111 -9.87 3.17 -3.22
CA LEU A 111 -8.79 2.44 -3.88
C LEU A 111 -8.32 1.34 -2.95
N ARG A 112 -8.34 0.10 -3.42
CA ARG A 112 -7.91 -1.05 -2.63
C ARG A 112 -6.73 -1.73 -3.29
N ALA A 113 -5.70 -2.02 -2.51
CA ALA A 113 -4.50 -2.71 -2.95
C ALA A 113 -4.56 -4.18 -2.54
N TYR A 114 -4.14 -5.07 -3.45
CA TYR A 114 -3.97 -6.49 -3.21
C TYR A 114 -2.51 -6.89 -3.43
N GLY A 115 -1.98 -7.75 -2.56
CA GLY A 115 -0.67 -8.36 -2.72
C GLY A 115 -0.68 -9.61 -3.62
N PRO A 116 0.42 -9.94 -4.32
CA PRO A 116 0.53 -11.17 -5.10
C PRO A 116 0.45 -12.39 -4.20
N VAL A 117 -0.19 -13.46 -4.68
CA VAL A 117 -0.35 -14.71 -3.92
C VAL A 117 1.00 -15.33 -3.53
N ALA A 118 1.98 -15.26 -4.43
CA ALA A 118 3.29 -15.87 -4.24
C ALA A 118 4.16 -15.18 -3.17
N THR A 119 3.94 -13.89 -2.89
CA THR A 119 4.77 -13.08 -1.98
C THR A 119 4.03 -12.64 -0.72
N ARG A 120 2.87 -13.25 -0.42
CA ARG A 120 2.07 -12.96 0.77
C ARG A 120 2.88 -13.13 2.05
N GLY A 121 2.94 -12.07 2.86
CA GLY A 121 3.69 -12.04 4.12
C GLY A 121 5.19 -12.26 3.95
N LEU A 122 5.71 -12.16 2.72
CA LEU A 122 7.13 -12.28 2.39
C LEU A 122 7.69 -10.91 2.06
N GLN A 123 8.98 -10.72 2.34
CA GLN A 123 9.69 -9.49 2.00
C GLN A 123 11.13 -9.80 1.58
N GLU A 124 11.62 -9.19 0.51
CA GLU A 124 13.02 -9.34 0.12
C GLU A 124 13.91 -8.42 0.97
N VAL A 125 15.00 -8.98 1.49
CA VAL A 125 16.05 -8.22 2.17
C VAL A 125 17.39 -8.48 1.50
N ARG A 126 17.92 -7.46 0.82
CA ARG A 126 19.25 -7.54 0.21
C ARG A 126 20.30 -7.98 1.24
N GLY A 127 21.07 -9.01 0.87
CA GLY A 127 22.07 -9.64 1.73
C GLY A 127 21.56 -10.75 2.65
N LEU A 128 20.24 -10.87 2.85
CA LEU A 128 19.61 -11.95 3.64
C LEU A 128 18.76 -12.89 2.78
N GLY A 129 18.18 -12.41 1.68
CA GLY A 129 17.17 -13.12 0.89
C GLY A 129 15.75 -12.82 1.37
N ILE A 130 14.82 -13.73 1.11
CA ILE A 130 13.39 -13.57 1.44
C ILE A 130 13.15 -13.88 2.91
N ILE A 131 12.47 -12.98 3.62
CA ILE A 131 12.06 -13.15 5.01
C ILE A 131 10.53 -13.17 5.15
N SER A 132 10.00 -13.79 6.20
CA SER A 132 8.59 -13.67 6.57
C SER A 132 8.38 -12.53 7.58
N VAL A 133 7.30 -11.76 7.43
CA VAL A 133 6.95 -10.66 8.36
C VAL A 133 6.13 -11.11 9.58
N GLY A 134 5.70 -12.38 9.61
CA GLY A 134 4.84 -12.95 10.67
C GLY A 134 3.35 -12.71 10.43
N GLU A 135 2.51 -13.63 10.93
CA GLU A 135 1.08 -13.71 10.62
C GLU A 135 0.28 -12.45 10.99
N ASN A 136 0.66 -11.77 12.08
CA ASN A 136 -0.05 -10.57 12.57
C ASN A 136 0.43 -9.26 11.93
N ASN A 137 1.44 -9.30 11.04
CA ASN A 137 2.01 -8.10 10.40
C ASN A 137 1.78 -8.10 8.88
N PHE A 138 0.76 -8.83 8.41
CA PHE A 138 0.41 -8.93 7.00
C PHE A 138 -1.10 -8.78 6.81
N ALA A 139 -1.48 -8.12 5.72
CA ALA A 139 -2.87 -7.98 5.27
C ALA A 139 -2.99 -8.42 3.81
N PHE A 140 -4.05 -9.18 3.49
CA PHE A 140 -4.31 -9.65 2.13
C PHE A 140 -4.60 -8.51 1.15
N ASP A 141 -5.32 -7.51 1.65
CA ASP A 141 -5.71 -6.30 0.96
C ASP A 141 -5.94 -5.15 1.93
N ALA A 142 -5.94 -3.91 1.44
CA ALA A 142 -6.25 -2.74 2.26
C ALA A 142 -6.66 -1.49 1.45
N PRO A 143 -7.46 -0.57 2.05
CA PRO A 143 -7.73 0.77 1.52
C PRO A 143 -6.46 1.61 1.41
N MET A 144 -6.24 2.26 0.27
CA MET A 144 -5.09 3.10 -0.01
C MET A 144 -5.48 4.58 0.02
N HIS A 145 -4.88 5.34 0.94
CA HIS A 145 -5.19 6.75 1.18
C HIS A 145 -4.06 7.68 0.75
N LEU A 146 -2.81 7.21 0.84
CA LEU A 146 -1.60 7.99 0.55
C LEU A 146 -0.76 7.28 -0.51
N LEU A 147 -0.38 8.02 -1.53
CA LEU A 147 0.63 7.65 -2.51
C LEU A 147 1.94 8.37 -2.20
N VAL A 148 3.00 7.62 -2.00
CA VAL A 148 4.34 8.14 -1.71
C VAL A 148 5.27 7.84 -2.86
N ASP A 149 5.79 8.88 -3.50
CA ASP A 149 6.80 8.75 -4.55
C ASP A 149 8.19 9.00 -3.95
N LEU A 150 9.05 7.98 -3.99
CA LEU A 150 10.46 8.11 -3.67
C LEU A 150 11.18 8.71 -4.89
N CYS A 151 11.72 9.92 -4.75
CA CYS A 151 12.39 10.66 -5.81
C CYS A 151 13.69 11.33 -5.31
N PRO A 152 14.57 11.81 -6.22
CA PRO A 152 15.72 12.62 -5.84
C PRO A 152 15.33 13.78 -4.91
N ALA A 153 16.16 14.05 -3.89
CA ALA A 153 15.86 15.09 -2.90
C ALA A 153 15.72 16.49 -3.52
N ASP A 154 16.47 16.77 -4.60
CA ASP A 154 16.42 18.04 -5.32
C ASP A 154 15.07 18.28 -6.04
N ASP A 155 14.30 17.21 -6.29
CA ASP A 155 12.96 17.29 -6.90
C ASP A 155 11.85 17.56 -5.86
N ILE A 156 12.19 17.60 -4.57
CA ILE A 156 11.21 17.78 -3.49
C ILE A 156 11.08 19.26 -3.16
N HIS A 157 9.94 19.84 -3.50
CA HIS A 157 9.64 21.22 -3.17
C HIS A 157 9.40 21.40 -1.68
N ARG A 158 10.08 22.38 -1.09
CA ARG A 158 9.89 22.79 0.32
C ARG A 158 8.43 23.17 0.64
N MET A 159 7.73 23.75 -0.33
CA MET A 159 6.32 24.13 -0.27
C MET A 159 5.65 23.61 -1.53
N PRO A 160 5.17 22.34 -1.54
CA PRO A 160 4.53 21.77 -2.72
C PRO A 160 3.24 22.51 -3.04
N SER A 161 2.92 22.62 -4.33
CA SER A 161 1.63 23.14 -4.78
C SER A 161 0.49 22.18 -4.46
N SER A 162 -0.76 22.66 -4.49
CA SER A 162 -1.94 21.82 -4.29
C SER A 162 -2.01 20.65 -5.28
N GLU A 163 -1.57 20.86 -6.52
CA GLU A 163 -1.54 19.83 -7.58
C GLU A 163 -0.49 18.75 -7.33
N GLU A 164 0.54 19.04 -6.54
CA GLU A 164 1.56 18.08 -6.14
C GLU A 164 1.16 17.27 -4.92
N THR A 165 0.23 17.77 -4.11
CA THR A 165 -0.29 17.04 -2.93
C THR A 165 -1.36 16.00 -3.27
N VAL A 166 -1.74 15.88 -4.56
CA VAL A 166 -2.74 14.92 -5.04
C VAL A 166 -2.26 14.27 -6.34
N ARG A 167 -2.50 12.96 -6.49
CA ARG A 167 -2.28 12.21 -7.73
C ARG A 167 -3.52 11.41 -8.07
N THR A 168 -3.72 11.12 -9.35
CA THR A 168 -4.83 10.30 -9.82
C THR A 168 -4.37 8.87 -10.04
N CYS A 169 -5.05 7.90 -9.43
CA CYS A 169 -4.87 6.47 -9.68
C CYS A 169 -6.21 5.88 -10.13
N LEU A 170 -6.26 5.18 -11.26
CA LEU A 170 -7.51 4.64 -11.83
C LEU A 170 -8.66 5.68 -11.94
N GLY A 171 -8.32 6.94 -12.21
CA GLY A 171 -9.29 8.04 -12.27
C GLY A 171 -9.81 8.53 -10.91
N TYR A 172 -9.24 8.08 -9.80
CA TYR A 172 -9.58 8.50 -8.44
C TYR A 172 -8.44 9.33 -7.82
N PRO A 173 -8.73 10.49 -7.17
CA PRO A 173 -7.73 11.32 -6.53
C PRO A 173 -7.24 10.71 -5.21
N VAL A 174 -5.93 10.66 -5.03
CA VAL A 174 -5.24 10.12 -3.85
C VAL A 174 -4.33 11.19 -3.29
N ALA A 175 -4.27 11.34 -1.97
CA ALA A 175 -3.27 12.20 -1.36
C ALA A 175 -1.87 11.72 -1.78
N HIS A 176 -0.97 12.67 -2.01
CA HIS A 176 0.35 12.38 -2.53
C HIS A 176 1.44 13.10 -1.74
N LEU A 177 2.55 12.39 -1.55
CA LEU A 177 3.75 12.90 -0.89
C LEU A 177 5.00 12.44 -1.66
N SER A 178 5.84 13.40 -2.03
CA SER A 178 7.20 13.10 -2.50
C SER A 178 8.13 12.98 -1.29
N VAL A 179 8.93 11.92 -1.26
CA VAL A 179 9.93 11.68 -0.19
C VAL A 179 11.29 11.36 -0.81
N PRO A 180 12.40 11.66 -0.12
CA PRO A 180 13.71 11.45 -0.68
C PRO A 180 14.02 9.97 -0.82
N GLU A 181 14.38 9.55 -2.03
CA GLU A 181 14.93 8.21 -2.23
C GLU A 181 16.25 8.05 -1.46
N ARG A 182 16.52 6.84 -1.01
CA ARG A 182 17.75 6.47 -0.30
C ARG A 182 17.99 7.23 1.02
N SER A 183 17.05 8.05 1.48
CA SER A 183 17.04 8.71 2.80
C SER A 183 15.84 8.21 3.63
N VAL A 184 15.95 6.97 4.14
CA VAL A 184 14.81 6.27 4.76
C VAL A 184 14.32 6.93 6.05
N VAL A 185 15.22 7.51 6.85
CA VAL A 185 14.83 8.18 8.10
C VAL A 185 13.98 9.40 7.80
N GLU A 186 14.43 10.24 6.86
CA GLU A 186 13.72 11.44 6.43
C GLU A 186 12.39 11.10 5.74
N ALA A 187 12.39 10.10 4.84
CA ALA A 187 11.16 9.64 4.21
C ALA A 187 10.14 9.11 5.22
N CYS A 188 10.59 8.37 6.24
CA CYS A 188 9.73 7.89 7.32
C CYS A 188 9.16 9.05 8.14
N ASP A 189 10.00 10.00 8.53
CA ASP A 189 9.60 11.19 9.28
C ASP A 189 8.53 12.01 8.52
N LEU A 190 8.73 12.28 7.23
CA LEU A 190 7.77 13.01 6.40
C LEU A 190 6.41 12.29 6.31
N ILE A 191 6.40 10.96 6.20
CA ILE A 191 5.16 10.17 6.16
C ILE A 191 4.41 10.31 7.49
N PHE A 192 5.08 10.07 8.62
CA PHE A 192 4.43 10.19 9.94
C PHE A 192 4.03 11.64 10.26
N ALA A 193 4.83 12.63 9.86
CA ALA A 193 4.50 14.03 9.99
C ALA A 193 3.22 14.36 9.22
N LEU A 194 3.10 13.94 7.95
CA LEU A 194 1.88 14.14 7.17
C LEU A 194 0.66 13.45 7.80
N LEU A 195 0.79 12.17 8.15
CA LEU A 195 -0.31 11.40 8.75
C LEU A 195 -0.77 12.01 10.07
N SER A 196 0.12 12.61 10.85
CA SER A 196 -0.25 13.31 12.09
C SER A 196 -1.14 14.54 11.89
N THR A 197 -1.17 15.10 10.66
CA THR A 197 -2.06 16.22 10.31
C THR A 197 -3.46 15.78 9.92
N TRP A 198 -3.65 14.49 9.62
CA TRP A 198 -4.93 13.95 9.24
C TRP A 198 -5.78 13.72 10.48
N LYS A 199 -7.03 14.16 10.44
CA LYS A 199 -8.02 13.71 11.41
C LYS A 199 -8.36 12.27 11.05
N GLU A 200 -8.46 11.38 12.03
CA GLU A 200 -8.81 9.97 11.80
C GLU A 200 -9.96 9.86 10.78
N PRO A 201 -9.86 8.98 9.78
CA PRO A 201 -10.95 8.79 8.84
C PRO A 201 -12.10 8.15 9.61
N LEU A 202 -13.23 8.87 9.69
CA LEU A 202 -14.50 8.38 10.23
C LEU A 202 -15.11 7.30 9.32
#